data_AF-A0A7V9MY42-F1
#
_entry.id   AF-A0A7V9MY42-F1
#
_cell.length_a   1.000
_cell.length_b   1.000
_cell.length_c   1.000
_cell.angle_alpha   90.00
_cell.angle_beta   90.00
_cell.angle_gamma   90.00
#
_symmetry.space_group_name_H-M   'P 1'
#
loop_
_entity.id
_entity.type
_entity.pdbx_description
1 polymer ?
#
loop_
_entity_poly.entity_id
_entity_poly.type
_entity_poly.pdbx_seq_one_letter_code
_entity_poly.pdbx_strand_id
1 'polypeptide(L)'
;MSHGVPQLNVLEKFATTIRSEWDRQPKDAFKLAALCRRAQAAVPLHERALLIAKIGIDKSTFSKLVNIDLDERLKVVWVRATLPNHYPTLDCIRRFTDYQLAAALDDGIITQETRT
;
A
#
# COMPACT_ATOMS: atom_id res chain seq x y z
N MET A 1 -14.59 5.88 -36.23
CA MET A 1 -15.28 5.19 -35.12
C MET A 1 -14.35 5.20 -33.93
N SER A 2 -14.64 6.05 -32.94
CA SER A 2 -13.77 6.31 -31.79
C SER A 2 -13.87 5.17 -30.78
N HIS A 3 -12.81 4.35 -30.67
CA HIS A 3 -12.65 3.41 -29.56
C HIS A 3 -12.25 4.18 -28.31
N GLY A 4 -13.23 4.65 -27.53
CA GLY A 4 -12.96 5.62 -26.48
C GLY A 4 -13.75 5.44 -25.20
N VAL A 5 -14.03 4.21 -24.72
CA VAL A 5 -14.43 4.02 -23.30
C VAL A 5 -14.05 2.61 -22.78
N PRO A 6 -12.80 2.38 -22.35
CA PRO A 6 -12.53 1.35 -21.33
C PRO A 6 -11.84 1.87 -20.05
N GLN A 7 -11.23 3.06 -20.08
CA GLN A 7 -10.36 3.52 -18.97
C GLN A 7 -11.13 4.10 -17.77
N LEU A 8 -12.27 4.76 -18.01
CA LEU A 8 -13.12 5.31 -16.93
C LEU A 8 -13.62 4.22 -15.94
N ASN A 9 -13.89 3.00 -16.43
CA ASN A 9 -14.32 1.90 -15.57
C ASN A 9 -13.20 1.41 -14.64
N VAL A 10 -11.96 1.39 -15.13
CA VAL A 10 -10.80 0.93 -14.35
C VAL A 10 -10.50 1.90 -13.21
N LEU A 11 -10.51 3.19 -13.49
CA LEU A 11 -10.27 4.24 -12.50
C LEU A 11 -11.31 4.20 -11.38
N GLU A 12 -12.61 4.18 -11.73
CA GLU A 12 -13.70 4.12 -10.74
C GLU A 12 -13.66 2.83 -9.90
N LYS A 13 -13.33 1.71 -10.53
CA LYS A 13 -13.17 0.42 -9.83
C LYS A 13 -12.05 0.49 -8.81
N PHE A 14 -10.88 1.03 -9.17
CA PHE A 14 -9.78 1.20 -8.21
C PHE A 14 -10.13 2.21 -7.12
N ALA A 15 -10.69 3.36 -7.47
CA ALA A 15 -11.07 4.38 -6.50
C ALA A 15 -12.03 3.83 -5.45
N THR A 16 -13.10 3.15 -5.89
CA THR A 16 -14.10 2.55 -5.00
C THR A 16 -13.49 1.47 -4.12
N THR A 17 -12.65 0.59 -4.69
CA THR A 17 -12.03 -0.51 -3.94
C THR A 17 -11.05 0.02 -2.90
N ILE A 18 -10.15 0.92 -3.28
CA ILE A 18 -9.15 1.48 -2.37
C ILE A 18 -9.83 2.29 -1.26
N ARG A 19 -10.82 3.13 -1.60
CA ARG A 19 -11.58 3.90 -0.61
C ARG A 19 -12.26 2.99 0.40
N SER A 20 -12.93 1.93 -0.05
CA SER A 20 -13.59 0.97 0.83
C SER A 20 -12.60 0.29 1.80
N GLU A 21 -11.42 -0.08 1.32
CA GLU A 21 -10.38 -0.66 2.19
C GLU A 21 -9.74 0.36 3.13
N TRP A 22 -9.62 1.63 2.71
CA TRP A 22 -9.13 2.74 3.52
C TRP A 22 -10.10 3.09 4.66
N ASP A 23 -11.37 3.30 4.34
CA ASP A 23 -12.40 3.75 5.28
C ASP A 23 -12.68 2.72 6.38
N ARG A 24 -12.46 1.43 6.09
CA ARG A 24 -12.63 0.34 7.07
C ARG A 24 -11.55 0.29 8.14
N GLN A 25 -10.62 1.25 8.16
CA GLN A 25 -9.34 1.24 8.88
C GLN A 25 -8.56 -0.03 8.52
N PRO A 26 -7.51 0.05 7.68
CA PRO A 26 -7.00 -1.10 6.94
C PRO A 26 -6.69 -2.27 7.87
N LYS A 27 -7.59 -3.27 7.86
CA LYS A 27 -7.38 -4.56 8.54
C LYS A 27 -6.24 -5.35 7.92
N ASP A 28 -5.78 -4.92 6.74
CA ASP A 28 -4.59 -5.46 6.07
C ASP A 28 -3.93 -4.31 5.28
N ALA A 29 -2.89 -3.71 5.87
CA ALA A 29 -2.11 -2.65 5.27
C ALA A 29 -1.35 -3.13 4.01
N PHE A 30 -0.97 -4.40 3.94
CA PHE A 30 -0.35 -4.98 2.75
C PHE A 30 -1.33 -5.11 1.60
N LYS A 31 -2.57 -5.52 1.87
CA LYS A 31 -3.63 -5.55 0.85
C LYS A 31 -3.90 -4.16 0.27
N LEU A 32 -3.98 -3.14 1.13
CA LEU A 32 -4.18 -1.76 0.69
C LEU A 32 -2.98 -1.25 -0.14
N ALA A 33 -1.75 -1.55 0.30
CA ALA A 33 -0.52 -1.24 -0.43
C ALA A 33 -0.50 -1.86 -1.83
N ALA A 34 -0.83 -3.16 -1.94
CA ALA A 34 -0.93 -3.88 -3.21
C ALA A 34 -2.01 -3.30 -4.13
N LEU A 35 -3.16 -2.90 -3.60
CA LEU A 35 -4.20 -2.22 -4.38
C LEU A 35 -3.72 -0.88 -4.94
N CYS A 36 -3.02 -0.07 -4.13
CA CYS A 36 -2.45 1.20 -4.57
C CYS A 36 -1.39 0.98 -5.66
N ARG A 37 -0.52 -0.03 -5.52
CA ARG A 37 0.49 -0.38 -6.54
C ARG A 37 -0.17 -0.82 -7.85
N ARG A 38 -1.16 -1.70 -7.78
CA ARG A 38 -1.94 -2.14 -8.95
C ARG A 38 -2.63 -0.96 -9.64
N ALA A 39 -3.21 -0.06 -8.87
CA ALA A 39 -3.84 1.14 -9.43
C ALA A 39 -2.81 2.08 -10.08
N GLN A 40 -1.63 2.26 -9.47
CA GLN A 40 -0.55 3.05 -10.08
C GLN A 40 -0.08 2.45 -11.42
N ALA A 41 0.02 1.13 -11.51
CA ALA A 41 0.43 0.44 -12.74
C ALA A 41 -0.65 0.48 -13.82
N ALA A 42 -1.93 0.38 -13.45
CA ALA A 42 -3.04 0.28 -14.38
C ALA A 42 -3.60 1.65 -14.84
N VAL A 43 -3.50 2.69 -14.00
CA VAL A 43 -4.03 4.03 -14.29
C VAL A 43 -2.94 4.89 -14.93
N PRO A 44 -3.18 5.48 -16.13
CA PRO A 44 -2.23 6.35 -16.80
C PRO A 44 -1.78 7.52 -15.93
N LEU A 45 -0.54 7.96 -16.12
CA LEU A 45 0.07 9.01 -15.29
C LEU A 45 -0.80 10.28 -15.21
N HIS A 46 -1.41 10.70 -16.32
CA HIS A 46 -2.25 11.89 -16.39
C HIS A 46 -3.59 11.75 -15.63
N GLU A 47 -4.07 10.53 -15.38
CA GLU A 47 -5.31 10.27 -14.62
C GLU A 47 -5.05 9.98 -13.14
N ARG A 48 -3.80 9.77 -12.72
CA ARG A 48 -3.48 9.42 -11.32
C ARG A 48 -3.92 10.48 -10.32
N ALA A 49 -3.86 11.76 -10.70
CA ALA A 49 -4.36 12.84 -9.84
C ALA A 49 -5.86 12.71 -9.59
N LEU A 50 -6.63 12.34 -10.61
CA LEU A 50 -8.08 12.10 -10.50
C LEU A 50 -8.38 10.87 -9.64
N LEU A 51 -7.62 9.79 -9.82
CA LEU A 51 -7.72 8.59 -8.97
C LEU A 51 -7.51 8.95 -7.49
N ILE A 52 -6.42 9.65 -7.17
CA ILE A 52 -6.08 10.04 -5.78
C ILE A 52 -7.18 10.92 -5.19
N ALA A 53 -7.69 11.89 -5.95
CA ALA A 53 -8.79 12.74 -5.52
C ALA A 53 -10.07 11.94 -5.20
N LYS A 54 -10.39 10.89 -5.97
CA LYS A 54 -11.57 10.04 -5.75
C LYS A 54 -11.42 9.05 -4.59
N ILE A 55 -10.21 8.61 -4.31
CA ILE A 55 -9.92 7.74 -3.15
C ILE A 55 -10.13 8.52 -1.86
N GLY A 56 -9.80 9.81 -1.84
CA GLY A 56 -9.89 10.65 -0.63
C GLY A 56 -8.68 10.55 0.29
N ILE A 57 -7.52 10.15 -0.24
CA ILE A 57 -6.23 10.20 0.48
C ILE A 57 -5.28 11.17 -0.21
N ASP A 58 -4.30 11.70 0.53
CA ASP A 58 -3.29 12.56 -0.07
C ASP A 58 -2.30 11.77 -0.94
N LYS A 59 -1.68 12.47 -1.89
CA LYS A 59 -0.69 11.90 -2.82
C LYS A 59 0.49 11.25 -2.10
N SER A 60 0.94 11.82 -0.98
CA SER A 60 2.08 11.28 -0.22
C SER A 60 1.71 9.94 0.42
N THR A 61 0.52 9.83 1.02
CA THR A 61 0.01 8.58 1.58
C THR A 61 -0.15 7.51 0.49
N PHE A 62 -0.71 7.85 -0.67
CA PHE A 62 -0.76 6.94 -1.82
C PHE A 62 0.65 6.46 -2.23
N SER A 63 1.62 7.37 -2.33
CA SER A 63 3.00 7.03 -2.66
C SER A 63 3.66 6.13 -1.61
N LYS A 64 3.42 6.36 -0.31
CA LYS A 64 3.93 5.48 0.77
C LYS A 64 3.39 4.07 0.64
N LEU A 65 2.07 3.92 0.42
CA LEU A 65 1.42 2.63 0.21
C LEU A 65 1.97 1.89 -1.01
N VAL A 66 2.17 2.59 -2.12
CA VAL A 66 2.84 2.02 -3.30
C VAL A 66 4.26 1.54 -2.95
N ASN A 67 5.02 2.32 -2.20
CA ASN A 67 6.40 1.98 -1.86
C ASN A 67 6.50 0.81 -0.88
N ILE A 68 5.52 0.63 0.01
CA ILE A 68 5.42 -0.55 0.88
C ILE A 68 5.28 -1.82 0.03
N ASP A 69 4.40 -1.82 -0.97
CA ASP A 69 4.24 -2.98 -1.87
C ASP A 69 5.40 -3.14 -2.86
N LEU A 70 6.27 -2.14 -3.02
CA LEU A 70 7.48 -2.26 -3.83
C LEU A 70 8.63 -2.94 -3.09
N ASP A 71 8.60 -2.95 -1.76
CA ASP A 71 9.68 -3.51 -0.97
C ASP A 71 9.54 -5.03 -0.87
N GLU A 72 10.34 -5.74 -1.67
CA GLU A 72 10.33 -7.21 -1.71
C GLU A 72 10.68 -7.85 -0.36
N ARG A 73 11.43 -7.14 0.51
CA ARG A 73 11.81 -7.64 1.84
C ARG A 73 10.58 -7.80 2.72
N LEU A 74 9.62 -6.88 2.61
CA LEU A 74 8.38 -6.91 3.40
C LEU A 74 7.39 -7.98 2.89
N LYS A 75 7.63 -8.58 1.71
CA LYS A 75 6.80 -9.65 1.13
C LYS A 75 7.26 -11.04 1.53
N VAL A 76 8.48 -11.19 2.04
CA VAL A 76 9.01 -12.46 2.50
C VAL A 76 8.10 -13.01 3.61
N VAL A 77 7.67 -14.28 3.47
CA VAL A 77 6.59 -14.86 4.29
C VAL A 77 6.84 -14.70 5.79
N TRP A 78 8.05 -15.03 6.25
CA TRP A 78 8.41 -14.96 7.67
C TRP A 78 8.52 -13.51 8.17
N VAL A 79 9.04 -12.59 7.34
CA VAL A 79 9.08 -11.16 7.67
C VAL A 79 7.66 -10.63 7.79
N ARG A 80 6.81 -10.85 6.78
CA ARG A 80 5.42 -10.38 6.80
C ARG A 80 4.64 -10.90 8.02
N ALA A 81 4.93 -12.11 8.48
CA ALA A 81 4.32 -12.68 9.67
C ALA A 81 4.72 -11.97 10.98
N THR A 82 5.86 -11.28 11.04
CA THR A 82 6.30 -10.53 12.23
C THR A 82 5.98 -9.04 12.15
N LEU A 83 5.76 -8.50 10.96
CA LEU A 83 5.52 -7.07 10.77
C LEU A 83 4.17 -6.59 11.33
N PRO A 84 4.11 -5.39 11.93
CA PRO A 84 2.87 -4.76 12.36
C PRO A 84 1.98 -4.42 11.16
N ASN A 85 0.68 -4.62 11.33
CA ASN A 85 -0.30 -4.42 10.27
C ASN A 85 -0.84 -2.98 10.26
N HIS A 86 0.09 -2.02 10.16
CA HIS A 86 -0.20 -0.59 10.24
C HIS A 86 0.69 0.15 9.24
N TYR A 87 0.09 0.78 8.21
CA TYR A 87 0.85 1.33 7.08
C TYR A 87 1.89 2.41 7.46
N PRO A 88 1.66 3.31 8.44
CA PRO A 88 2.68 4.27 8.87
C PRO A 88 3.90 3.55 9.44
N THR A 89 3.68 2.51 10.24
CA THR A 89 4.75 1.69 10.81
C THR A 89 5.51 0.95 9.71
N LEU A 90 4.79 0.38 8.73
CA LEU A 90 5.40 -0.26 7.56
C LEU A 90 6.23 0.74 6.72
N ASP A 91 5.78 1.99 6.53
CA ASP A 91 6.58 3.01 5.81
C ASP A 91 7.84 3.40 6.59
N CYS A 92 7.82 3.37 7.92
CA CYS A 92 9.03 3.54 8.73
C CYS A 92 9.98 2.35 8.56
N ILE A 93 9.49 1.12 8.69
CA ILE A 93 10.28 -0.11 8.57
C ILE A 93 10.93 -0.23 7.19
N ARG A 94 10.20 0.12 6.12
CA ARG A 94 10.72 0.16 4.74
C ARG A 94 12.00 1.00 4.59
N ARG A 95 12.19 2.02 5.44
CA ARG A 95 13.37 2.90 5.39
C ARG A 95 14.59 2.28 6.06
N PHE A 96 14.46 1.14 6.71
CA PHE A 96 15.59 0.42 7.28
C PHE A 96 16.45 -0.15 6.17
N THR A 97 17.77 -0.13 6.39
CA THR A 97 18.71 -0.97 5.65
C THR A 97 18.43 -2.45 5.93
N ASP A 98 18.93 -3.34 5.08
CA ASP A 98 18.77 -4.79 5.27
C ASP A 98 19.33 -5.24 6.63
N TYR A 99 20.47 -4.66 7.03
CA TYR A 99 21.08 -4.92 8.32
C TYR A 99 20.21 -4.46 9.49
N GLN A 100 19.66 -3.24 9.41
CA GLN A 100 18.75 -2.72 10.45
C GLN A 100 17.45 -3.52 10.55
N LEU A 101 16.90 -3.95 9.41
CA LEU A 101 15.71 -4.78 9.38
C LEU A 101 15.98 -6.15 10.01
N ALA A 102 17.08 -6.80 9.64
CA ALA A 102 17.49 -8.08 10.22
C ALA A 102 17.70 -7.95 11.74
N ALA A 103 18.48 -6.97 12.19
CA ALA A 103 18.72 -6.75 13.61
C ALA A 103 17.43 -6.46 14.39
N ALA A 104 16.53 -5.62 13.86
CA ALA A 104 15.27 -5.31 14.53
C ALA A 104 14.29 -6.48 14.59
N LEU A 105 14.38 -7.43 13.64
CA LEU A 105 13.65 -8.68 13.66
C LEU A 105 14.26 -9.68 14.66
N ASP A 106 15.59 -9.80 14.69
CA ASP A 106 16.32 -10.69 15.59
C ASP A 106 16.18 -10.25 17.07
N ASP A 107 16.25 -8.94 17.33
CA ASP A 107 16.10 -8.36 18.67
C ASP A 107 14.64 -8.27 19.15
N GLY A 108 13.67 -8.66 18.30
CA GLY A 108 12.23 -8.59 18.63
C GLY A 108 11.68 -7.18 18.80
N ILE A 109 12.37 -6.16 18.25
CA ILE A 109 11.93 -4.76 18.27
C ILE A 109 10.71 -4.58 17.36
N ILE A 110 10.70 -5.27 16.21
CA ILE A 110 9.57 -5.31 15.29
C ILE A 110 8.75 -6.57 15.57
N THR A 111 7.54 -6.39 16.09
CA THR A 111 6.58 -7.48 16.33
C THR A 111 5.19 -7.07 15.89
N GLN A 112 4.31 -8.05 15.72
CA GLN A 112 2.90 -7.76 15.45
C GLN A 112 2.29 -7.04 16.65
N GLU A 113 1.53 -5.98 16.40
CA GLU A 113 0.69 -5.40 17.44
C GLU A 113 -0.35 -6.45 17.85
N THR A 114 -0.17 -7.04 19.03
CA THR A 114 -1.21 -7.82 19.69
C THR A 114 -2.33 -6.85 20.02
N ARG A 115 -3.40 -6.85 19.22
CA ARG A 115 -4.67 -6.27 19.65
C ARG A 115 -5.21 -7.14 20.79
N THR A 116 -4.89 -6.78 22.02
CA THR A 116 -5.70 -7.14 23.20
C THR A 116 -7.08 -6.50 23.12
#